data_AF-A0A6A6J4T8-F1
#
_entry.id   AF-A0A6A6J4T8-F1
#
_cell.length_a   1.000
_cell.length_b   1.000
_cell.length_c   1.000
_cell.angle_alpha   90.00
_cell.angle_beta   90.00
_cell.angle_gamma   90.00
#
_symmetry.space_group_name_H-M   'P 1'
#
loop_
_entity.id
_entity.type
_entity.pdbx_description
1 polymer ?
#
loop_
_entity_poly.entity_id
_entity_poly.type
_entity_poly.pdbx_seq_one_letter_code
_entity_poly.pdbx_strand_id
1 'polypeptide(L)'
;MHAYSNLERYERSLPPDPRSNPAFKREETTNFELISGDIILSVRQQPKEALQAADGKEKGRKPVDPPPVVQLKVRHSADPAELYMQSPYLFMCTTLYKPDVNEPLAKNGSNVLLGCLASSLHRLKDVDNQDTAFFIWGDISVKIAGEFRLHFSLFNLHKDTNEVQYLGSITSDKFRVVPPRDWKGMQESTYLSRAFSDQGCRLRLRKEPKGGGM
;
A
#
# COMPACT_ATOMS: atom_id res chain seq x y z
N MET A 1 2.66 64.31 -13.86
CA MET A 1 3.84 63.60 -14.42
C MET A 1 4.66 63.10 -13.24
N HIS A 2 5.20 61.88 -13.33
CA HIS A 2 6.01 61.13 -12.34
C HIS A 2 5.27 60.24 -11.33
N ALA A 3 4.91 59.04 -11.83
CA ALA A 3 4.97 57.81 -11.07
C ALA A 3 6.40 57.21 -11.17
N TYR A 4 6.74 56.34 -10.21
CA TYR A 4 7.93 55.48 -10.10
C TYR A 4 9.19 56.10 -9.45
N SER A 5 9.37 55.89 -8.13
CA SER A 5 10.68 56.04 -7.48
C SER A 5 10.86 55.20 -6.20
N ASN A 6 10.21 54.03 -6.07
CA ASN A 6 10.33 53.21 -4.84
C ASN A 6 10.54 51.70 -5.10
N LEU A 7 11.42 51.35 -6.05
CA LEU A 7 11.81 49.95 -6.28
C LEU A 7 13.15 49.54 -5.67
N GLU A 8 13.92 50.45 -5.06
CA GLU A 8 15.28 50.15 -4.56
C GLU A 8 15.38 49.70 -3.09
N ARG A 9 14.26 49.40 -2.42
CA ARG A 9 14.29 48.98 -0.99
C ARG A 9 14.15 47.49 -0.73
N TYR A 10 14.09 46.66 -1.77
CA TYR A 10 13.92 45.20 -1.65
C TYR A 10 15.15 44.38 -2.12
N GLU A 11 16.34 44.99 -2.15
CA GLU A 11 17.61 44.28 -2.38
C GLU A 11 18.52 44.30 -1.15
N ARG A 12 17.95 44.05 0.04
CA ARG A 12 18.76 43.75 1.23
C ARG A 12 18.71 42.25 1.49
N SER A 13 19.76 41.59 0.99
CA SER A 13 20.28 40.26 1.36
C SER A 13 19.21 39.19 1.64
N LEU A 14 18.97 38.33 0.65
CA LEU A 14 18.39 37.01 0.91
C LEU A 14 19.21 36.32 2.01
N PRO A 15 18.57 35.60 2.96
CA PRO A 15 19.31 34.80 3.92
C PRO A 15 20.23 33.83 3.17
N PRO A 16 21.45 33.57 3.67
CA PRO A 16 22.37 32.66 3.01
C PRO A 16 21.70 31.29 2.83
N ASP A 17 21.83 30.72 1.63
CA ASP A 17 21.31 29.38 1.33
C ASP A 17 21.90 28.40 2.37
N PRO A 18 21.09 27.70 3.18
CA PRO A 18 21.59 26.74 4.15
C PRO A 18 22.40 25.60 3.52
N ARG A 19 22.36 25.43 2.19
CA ARG A 19 23.20 24.51 1.40
C ARG A 19 24.66 24.96 1.23
N SER A 20 25.01 26.18 1.63
CA SER A 20 26.38 26.72 1.53
C SER A 20 27.29 26.39 2.71
N ASN A 21 26.78 25.75 3.76
CA ASN A 21 27.57 25.41 4.94
C ASN A 21 28.29 24.07 4.79
N PRO A 22 29.63 24.02 4.69
CA PRO A 22 30.40 22.77 4.61
C PRO A 22 30.33 21.92 5.89
N ALA A 23 29.71 22.43 6.96
CA ALA A 23 29.43 21.67 8.18
C ALA A 23 28.15 20.82 8.12
N PHE A 24 27.28 21.01 7.11
CA PHE A 24 26.26 20.01 6.76
C PHE A 24 26.94 18.90 5.96
N LYS A 25 27.75 18.08 6.64
CA LYS A 25 27.96 16.72 6.18
C LYS A 25 26.58 16.09 6.12
N ARG A 26 26.06 15.94 4.90
CA ARG A 26 24.98 15.00 4.59
C ARG A 26 25.39 13.72 5.30
N GLU A 27 24.74 13.39 6.41
CA GLU A 27 24.87 12.07 6.99
C GLU A 27 24.65 11.13 5.82
N GLU A 28 25.71 10.39 5.47
CA GLU A 28 25.58 9.26 4.58
C GLU A 28 24.51 8.42 5.24
N THR A 29 23.28 8.51 4.73
CA THR A 29 22.26 7.53 5.00
C THR A 29 22.95 6.25 4.60
N THR A 30 23.45 5.51 5.59
CA THR A 30 24.07 4.21 5.37
C THR A 30 23.11 3.48 4.47
N ASN A 31 23.53 3.20 3.22
CA ASN A 31 22.68 2.57 2.23
C ASN A 31 22.27 1.23 2.84
N PHE A 32 21.09 1.23 3.44
CA PHE A 32 20.55 0.08 4.13
C PHE A 32 20.06 -0.84 3.02
N GLU A 33 20.95 -1.72 2.57
CA GLU A 33 20.69 -2.61 1.47
C GLU A 33 19.86 -3.79 1.97
N LEU A 34 18.54 -3.66 1.82
CA LEU A 34 17.63 -4.76 2.04
C LEU A 34 17.90 -5.86 1.01
N ILE A 35 18.20 -7.06 1.50
CA ILE A 35 18.34 -8.25 0.67
C ILE A 35 17.15 -9.17 0.88
N SER A 36 16.79 -9.90 -0.18
CA SER A 36 15.61 -10.78 -0.18
C SER A 36 15.63 -11.83 0.94
N GLY A 37 16.81 -12.31 1.33
CA GLY A 37 16.98 -13.33 2.37
C GLY A 37 16.48 -12.93 3.76
N ASP A 38 16.39 -11.62 4.06
CA ASP A 38 16.02 -11.11 5.39
C ASP A 38 14.59 -10.62 5.50
N ILE A 39 13.85 -10.71 4.39
CA ILE A 39 12.45 -10.28 4.29
C ILE A 39 11.54 -11.41 4.74
N ILE A 40 10.64 -11.10 5.67
CA ILE A 40 9.59 -11.99 6.14
C ILE A 40 8.24 -11.31 5.88
N LEU A 41 7.45 -11.90 5.00
CA LEU A 41 6.11 -11.42 4.65
C LEU A 41 5.05 -12.32 5.27
N SER A 42 3.93 -11.72 5.72
CA SER A 42 2.75 -12.48 6.15
C SER A 42 1.47 -11.77 5.76
N VAL A 43 0.47 -12.50 5.27
CA VAL A 43 -0.86 -11.94 4.99
C VAL A 43 -1.65 -11.91 6.30
N ARG A 44 -1.88 -10.70 6.82
CA ARG A 44 -2.56 -10.47 8.11
C ARG A 44 -4.07 -10.32 7.98
N GLN A 45 -4.54 -9.99 6.78
CA GLN A 45 -5.95 -10.01 6.43
C GLN A 45 -6.11 -10.56 5.03
N GLN A 46 -6.70 -11.75 4.94
CA GLN A 46 -6.95 -12.43 3.67
C GLN A 46 -8.16 -11.82 2.96
N PRO A 47 -8.11 -11.67 1.61
CA PRO A 47 -9.33 -11.43 0.84
C PRO A 47 -10.25 -12.66 0.94
N LYS A 48 -11.56 -12.45 0.98
CA LYS A 48 -12.54 -13.54 1.07
C LYS A 48 -13.47 -13.57 -0.12
N GLU A 49 -14.01 -12.40 -0.48
CA GLU A 49 -14.93 -12.26 -1.59
C GLU A 49 -14.71 -10.94 -2.31
N ALA A 50 -15.00 -10.89 -3.61
CA ALA A 50 -15.11 -9.65 -4.36
C ALA A 50 -16.35 -9.69 -5.25
N LEU A 51 -16.97 -8.54 -5.45
CA LEU A 51 -17.97 -8.39 -6.49
C LEU A 51 -17.27 -8.17 -7.84
N GLN A 52 -17.66 -8.93 -8.85
CA GLN A 52 -17.22 -8.72 -10.22
C GLN A 52 -17.50 -7.26 -10.65
N ALA A 53 -16.45 -6.52 -10.99
CA ALA A 53 -16.57 -5.17 -11.51
C ALA A 53 -17.08 -5.22 -12.95
N ALA A 54 -18.22 -4.58 -13.22
CA ALA A 54 -18.78 -4.47 -14.55
C ALA A 54 -18.05 -3.40 -15.38
N ASP A 55 -17.80 -3.71 -16.65
CA ASP A 55 -17.22 -2.77 -17.61
C ASP A 55 -18.07 -1.50 -17.73
N GLY A 56 -17.41 -0.33 -17.75
CA GLY A 56 -18.08 0.97 -17.81
C GLY A 56 -18.78 1.44 -16.53
N LYS A 57 -18.81 0.62 -15.45
CA LYS A 57 -19.39 0.99 -14.14
C LYS A 57 -18.35 1.17 -13.04
N GLU A 58 -17.18 1.71 -13.39
CA GLU A 58 -16.03 1.83 -12.49
C GLU A 58 -16.29 2.66 -11.23
N LYS A 59 -17.17 3.68 -11.31
CA LYS A 59 -17.55 4.52 -10.15
C LYS A 59 -18.37 3.75 -9.09
N GLY A 60 -19.06 2.69 -9.49
CA GLY A 60 -19.92 1.87 -8.61
C GLY A 60 -19.27 0.58 -8.11
N ARG A 61 -18.02 0.32 -8.51
CA ARG A 61 -17.32 -0.92 -8.14
C ARG A 61 -17.18 -1.07 -6.63
N LYS A 62 -17.14 -2.32 -6.19
CA LYS A 62 -16.84 -2.67 -4.80
C LYS A 62 -15.44 -3.27 -4.73
N PRO A 63 -14.62 -2.85 -3.76
CA PRO A 63 -13.31 -3.46 -3.61
C PRO A 63 -13.45 -4.90 -3.11
N VAL A 64 -12.38 -5.68 -3.22
CA VAL A 64 -12.19 -6.97 -2.57
C VAL A 64 -12.39 -6.78 -1.05
N ASP A 65 -13.11 -7.73 -0.44
CA ASP A 65 -13.51 -7.69 0.96
C ASP A 65 -13.07 -8.96 1.71
N PRO A 66 -12.51 -8.83 2.92
CA PRO A 66 -11.98 -7.59 3.52
C PRO A 66 -10.73 -7.09 2.75
N PRO A 67 -10.31 -5.82 2.93
CA PRO A 67 -9.15 -5.26 2.22
C PRO A 67 -7.87 -6.05 2.56
N PRO A 68 -7.09 -6.55 1.60
CA PRO A 68 -5.88 -7.28 1.90
C PRO A 68 -4.88 -6.45 2.71
N VAL A 69 -4.26 -7.09 3.71
CA VAL A 69 -3.19 -6.52 4.52
C VAL A 69 -2.01 -7.48 4.55
N VAL A 70 -0.83 -6.99 4.18
CA VAL A 70 0.43 -7.72 4.27
C VAL A 70 1.33 -7.03 5.30
N GLN A 71 1.88 -7.80 6.24
CA GLN A 71 2.91 -7.34 7.17
C GLN A 71 4.30 -7.64 6.60
N LEU A 72 5.19 -6.68 6.76
CA LEU A 72 6.62 -6.83 6.50
C LEU A 72 7.39 -6.82 7.82
N LYS A 73 8.20 -7.86 8.01
CA LYS A 73 9.24 -7.92 9.02
C LYS A 73 10.59 -8.09 8.32
N VAL A 74 11.60 -7.43 8.86
CA VAL A 74 13.00 -7.64 8.48
C VAL A 74 13.68 -8.34 9.64
N ARG A 75 14.57 -9.30 9.35
CA ARG A 75 15.32 -9.96 10.43
C ARG A 75 16.08 -8.93 11.26
N HIS A 76 15.98 -9.05 12.58
CA HIS A 76 16.69 -8.15 13.50
C HIS A 76 18.21 -8.15 13.29
N SER A 77 18.80 -9.27 12.87
CA SER A 77 20.23 -9.34 12.54
C SER A 77 20.63 -8.48 11.32
N ALA A 78 19.69 -8.22 10.41
CA ALA A 78 19.90 -7.38 9.24
C ALA A 78 19.59 -5.91 9.53
N ASP A 79 18.54 -5.62 10.32
CA ASP A 79 18.14 -4.26 10.71
C ASP A 79 17.84 -4.15 12.21
N PRO A 80 18.87 -4.06 13.08
CA PRO A 80 18.64 -3.99 14.52
C PRO A 80 17.84 -2.75 14.97
N ALA A 81 17.91 -1.67 14.18
CA ALA A 81 17.27 -0.40 14.47
C ALA A 81 15.90 -0.23 13.79
N GLU A 82 15.45 -1.23 13.04
CA GLU A 82 14.16 -1.24 12.31
C GLU A 82 13.97 0.00 11.41
N LEU A 83 15.06 0.49 10.82
CA LEU A 83 15.07 1.66 9.94
C LEU A 83 14.18 1.45 8.72
N TYR A 84 14.00 0.21 8.27
CA TYR A 84 13.11 -0.14 7.17
C TYR A 84 11.68 0.39 7.37
N MET A 85 11.18 0.51 8.61
CA MET A 85 9.83 1.01 8.90
C MET A 85 9.66 2.50 8.56
N GLN A 86 10.76 3.24 8.43
CA GLN A 86 10.77 4.66 8.07
C GLN A 86 11.06 4.86 6.58
N SER A 87 11.35 3.80 5.83
CA SER A 87 11.71 3.90 4.42
C SER A 87 10.53 4.39 3.58
N PRO A 88 10.69 5.52 2.86
CA PRO A 88 9.68 5.99 1.91
C PRO A 88 9.76 5.25 0.56
N TYR A 89 10.73 4.35 0.38
CA TYR A 89 11.07 3.73 -0.89
C TYR A 89 10.54 2.30 -1.04
N LEU A 90 9.97 1.74 0.04
CA LEU A 90 9.35 0.42 0.02
C LEU A 90 7.90 0.51 -0.45
N PHE A 91 7.57 -0.29 -1.45
CA PHE A 91 6.22 -0.43 -1.97
C PHE A 91 5.94 -1.87 -2.40
N MET A 92 4.68 -2.28 -2.35
CA MET A 92 4.23 -3.57 -2.86
C MET A 92 3.27 -3.39 -4.03
N CYS A 93 3.39 -4.24 -5.06
CA CYS A 93 2.45 -4.33 -6.16
C CYS A 93 1.65 -5.63 -6.06
N THR A 94 0.35 -5.58 -6.39
CA THR A 94 -0.52 -6.76 -6.44
C THR A 94 -0.79 -7.19 -7.87
N THR A 95 -0.82 -8.49 -8.09
CA THR A 95 -1.23 -9.13 -9.35
C THR A 95 -2.25 -10.24 -9.07
N LEU A 96 -3.07 -10.58 -10.07
CA LEU A 96 -4.08 -11.64 -9.93
C LEU A 96 -3.51 -12.97 -10.41
N TYR A 97 -3.57 -13.99 -9.57
CA TYR A 97 -3.03 -15.32 -9.80
C TYR A 97 -4.14 -16.36 -9.95
N LYS A 98 -3.81 -17.44 -10.66
CA LYS A 98 -4.67 -18.62 -10.74
C LYS A 98 -4.87 -19.26 -9.35
N PRO A 99 -6.01 -19.92 -9.10
CA PRO A 99 -6.32 -20.47 -7.78
C PRO A 99 -5.38 -21.59 -7.36
N ASP A 100 -5.07 -22.52 -8.27
CA ASP A 100 -4.32 -23.75 -7.95
C ASP A 100 -2.87 -23.74 -8.41
N VAL A 101 -2.51 -22.82 -9.32
CA VAL A 101 -1.18 -22.76 -9.92
C VAL A 101 -0.55 -21.41 -9.59
N ASN A 102 0.71 -21.39 -9.17
CA ASN A 102 1.44 -20.16 -8.84
C ASN A 102 1.87 -19.42 -10.12
N GLU A 103 0.88 -19.01 -10.90
CA GLU A 103 1.04 -18.29 -12.15
C GLU A 103 0.10 -17.08 -12.20
N PRO A 104 0.58 -15.95 -12.75
CA PRO A 104 -0.29 -14.83 -13.10
C PRO A 104 -1.40 -15.29 -14.05
N LEU A 105 -2.61 -14.76 -13.84
CA LEU A 105 -3.75 -15.07 -14.71
C LEU A 105 -3.59 -14.47 -16.11
N ALA A 106 -3.04 -13.26 -16.20
CA ALA A 106 -2.81 -12.56 -17.45
C ALA A 106 -1.31 -12.57 -17.79
N LYS A 107 -0.89 -13.41 -18.76
CA LYS A 107 0.47 -13.35 -19.33
C LYS A 107 0.60 -12.25 -20.41
N ASN A 108 -0.52 -11.72 -20.94
CA ASN A 108 -0.56 -10.92 -22.18
C ASN A 108 -1.34 -9.59 -22.08
N GLY A 109 -1.25 -8.86 -20.96
CA GLY A 109 -1.72 -7.46 -20.90
C GLY A 109 -3.23 -7.22 -20.71
N SER A 110 -4.04 -8.25 -20.44
CA SER A 110 -5.43 -8.04 -20.04
C SER A 110 -5.49 -7.49 -18.61
N ASN A 111 -5.86 -6.21 -18.46
CA ASN A 111 -6.01 -5.55 -17.16
C ASN A 111 -7.30 -6.01 -16.45
N VAL A 112 -7.20 -7.17 -15.78
CA VAL A 112 -8.29 -7.84 -15.03
C VAL A 112 -8.50 -7.27 -13.62
N LEU A 113 -7.53 -6.52 -13.12
CA LEU A 113 -7.62 -5.78 -11.86
C LEU A 113 -7.96 -4.31 -12.13
N LEU A 114 -8.59 -3.68 -11.15
CA LEU A 114 -8.94 -2.26 -11.16
C LEU A 114 -8.58 -1.64 -9.81
N GLY A 115 -8.41 -0.32 -9.81
CA GLY A 115 -8.16 0.48 -8.61
C GLY A 115 -6.67 0.67 -8.33
N CYS A 116 -6.32 0.75 -7.05
CA CYS A 116 -4.96 0.98 -6.56
C CYS A 116 -4.24 -0.37 -6.38
N LEU A 117 -3.35 -0.70 -7.32
CA LEU A 117 -2.64 -1.99 -7.33
C LEU A 117 -1.29 -1.92 -6.61
N ALA A 118 -0.78 -0.73 -6.33
CA ALA A 118 0.41 -0.51 -5.52
C ALA A 118 0.02 -0.01 -4.13
N SER A 119 0.78 -0.42 -3.11
CA SER A 119 0.63 0.05 -1.73
C SER A 119 2.00 0.51 -1.22
N SER A 120 2.03 1.66 -0.55
CA SER A 120 3.22 2.15 0.15
C SER A 120 3.31 1.54 1.54
N LEU A 121 4.49 1.60 2.15
CA LEU A 121 4.69 1.19 3.53
C LEU A 121 3.91 2.08 4.50
N HIS A 122 3.15 1.46 5.39
CA HIS A 122 2.49 2.10 6.52
C HIS A 122 3.09 1.58 7.83
N ARG A 123 3.68 2.47 8.63
CA ARG A 123 4.02 2.16 10.02
C ARG A 123 2.80 2.38 10.90
N LEU A 124 2.24 1.31 11.45
CA LEU A 124 1.04 1.31 12.28
C LEU A 124 1.24 0.41 13.49
N LYS A 125 0.50 0.69 14.55
CA LYS A 125 0.40 -0.18 15.71
C LYS A 125 -0.50 -1.37 15.40
N ASP A 126 0.00 -2.55 15.71
CA ASP A 126 -0.75 -3.81 15.63
C ASP A 126 -1.56 -4.07 16.91
N VAL A 127 -2.24 -5.22 16.99
CA VAL A 127 -3.09 -5.66 18.10
C VAL A 127 -2.37 -5.75 19.45
N ASP A 128 -1.04 -5.91 19.42
CA ASP A 128 -0.15 -5.97 20.58
C ASP A 128 0.45 -4.59 20.92
N ASN A 129 -0.04 -3.52 20.28
CA ASN A 129 0.41 -2.14 20.42
C ASN A 129 1.88 -1.91 20.02
N GLN A 130 2.49 -2.85 19.28
CA GLN A 130 3.82 -2.69 18.70
C GLN A 130 3.74 -2.01 17.33
N ASP A 131 4.69 -1.13 17.06
CA ASP A 131 4.85 -0.57 15.72
C ASP A 131 5.22 -1.68 14.74
N THR A 132 4.56 -1.67 13.60
CA THR A 132 4.73 -2.68 12.56
C THR A 132 4.55 -2.05 11.19
N ALA A 133 5.30 -2.59 10.23
CA ALA A 133 5.23 -2.26 8.82
C ALA A 133 4.14 -3.06 8.10
N PHE A 134 3.17 -2.35 7.50
CA PHE A 134 2.07 -2.93 6.74
C PHE A 134 1.95 -2.33 5.34
N PHE A 135 1.47 -3.15 4.41
CA PHE A 135 0.95 -2.77 3.11
C PHE A 135 -0.53 -3.10 3.05
N ILE A 136 -1.35 -2.15 2.60
CA ILE A 136 -2.80 -2.19 2.72
C ILE A 136 -3.43 -1.87 1.37
N TRP A 137 -4.39 -2.68 0.95
CA TRP A 137 -5.13 -2.47 -0.29
C TRP A 137 -6.62 -2.24 -0.04
N GLY A 138 -7.02 -0.96 0.05
CA GLY A 138 -8.41 -0.55 0.24
C GLY A 138 -9.25 -0.41 -1.03
N ASP A 139 -8.63 -0.49 -2.21
CA ASP A 139 -9.27 -0.26 -3.51
C ASP A 139 -8.71 -1.20 -4.60
N ILE A 140 -8.89 -2.51 -4.45
CA ILE A 140 -8.71 -3.49 -5.53
C ILE A 140 -10.07 -4.00 -5.96
N SER A 141 -10.38 -4.05 -7.24
CA SER A 141 -11.53 -4.81 -7.77
C SER A 141 -11.09 -5.75 -8.89
N VAL A 142 -11.91 -6.78 -9.17
CA VAL A 142 -11.63 -7.79 -10.21
C VAL A 142 -12.74 -7.77 -11.25
N LYS A 143 -12.40 -7.76 -12.55
CA LYS A 143 -13.37 -7.66 -13.66
C LYS A 143 -14.06 -8.97 -14.03
N ILE A 144 -13.51 -10.10 -13.61
CA ILE A 144 -13.95 -11.43 -14.01
C ILE A 144 -14.34 -12.25 -12.80
N ALA A 145 -15.49 -12.94 -12.90
CA ALA A 145 -15.92 -13.88 -11.89
C ALA A 145 -15.05 -15.15 -11.93
N GLY A 146 -14.90 -15.80 -10.77
CA GLY A 146 -14.07 -17.00 -10.64
C GLY A 146 -13.43 -17.11 -9.26
N GLU A 147 -12.48 -18.03 -9.13
CA GLU A 147 -11.69 -18.21 -7.92
C GLU A 147 -10.23 -17.87 -8.23
N PHE A 148 -9.61 -17.06 -7.38
CA PHE A 148 -8.28 -16.49 -7.64
C PHE A 148 -7.50 -16.32 -6.35
N ARG A 149 -6.23 -15.92 -6.50
CA ARG A 149 -5.38 -15.45 -5.41
C ARG A 149 -4.79 -14.09 -5.79
N LEU A 150 -4.47 -13.28 -4.79
CA LEU A 150 -3.66 -12.07 -4.99
C LEU A 150 -2.21 -12.39 -4.69
N HIS A 151 -1.30 -11.99 -5.57
CA HIS A 151 0.13 -12.11 -5.37
C HIS A 151 0.73 -10.73 -5.16
N PHE A 152 1.40 -10.56 -4.03
CA PHE A 152 1.97 -9.30 -3.57
C PHE A 152 3.49 -9.36 -3.69
N SER A 153 4.07 -8.52 -4.54
CA SER A 153 5.51 -8.42 -4.76
C SER A 153 6.06 -7.16 -4.10
N LEU A 154 7.07 -7.31 -3.24
CA LEU A 154 7.76 -6.22 -2.54
C LEU A 154 8.92 -5.70 -3.38
N PHE A 155 9.02 -4.37 -3.43
CA PHE A 155 10.08 -3.66 -4.10
C PHE A 155 10.68 -2.56 -3.23
N ASN A 156 11.94 -2.22 -3.52
CA ASN A 156 12.63 -1.05 -3.01
C ASN A 156 13.06 -0.16 -4.18
N LEU A 157 12.77 1.14 -4.10
CA LEU A 157 13.21 2.14 -5.07
C LEU A 157 14.53 2.77 -4.62
N HIS A 158 15.60 2.55 -5.38
CA HIS A 158 16.87 3.20 -5.12
C HIS A 158 16.81 4.66 -5.59
N LYS A 159 16.84 5.60 -4.63
CA LYS A 159 16.65 7.04 -4.89
C LYS A 159 17.63 7.60 -5.91
N ASP A 160 18.90 7.19 -5.85
CA ASP A 160 19.97 7.79 -6.65
C ASP A 160 20.01 7.22 -8.07
N THR A 161 19.66 5.94 -8.26
CA THR A 161 19.68 5.27 -9.56
C THR A 161 18.31 5.20 -10.23
N ASN A 162 17.22 5.42 -9.47
CA ASN A 162 15.83 5.11 -9.85
C ASN A 162 15.60 3.64 -10.21
N GLU A 163 16.50 2.74 -9.81
CA GLU A 163 16.33 1.31 -10.03
C GLU A 163 15.36 0.72 -9.01
N VAL A 164 14.54 -0.20 -9.48
CA VAL A 164 13.57 -0.91 -8.64
C VAL A 164 14.10 -2.32 -8.37
N GLN A 165 14.41 -2.58 -7.11
CA GLN A 165 14.89 -3.87 -6.64
C GLN A 165 13.73 -4.72 -6.15
N TYR A 166 13.60 -5.94 -6.66
CA TYR A 166 12.67 -6.94 -6.13
C TYR A 166 13.23 -7.58 -4.85
N LEU A 167 12.43 -7.62 -3.78
CA LEU A 167 12.84 -8.12 -2.48
C LEU A 167 12.16 -9.43 -2.07
N GLY A 168 11.02 -9.77 -2.66
CA GLY A 168 10.30 -10.98 -2.31
C GLY A 168 8.81 -10.85 -2.60
N SER A 169 8.06 -11.92 -2.35
CA SER A 169 6.62 -11.92 -2.58
C SER A 169 5.89 -12.89 -1.67
N ILE A 170 4.58 -12.70 -1.58
CA ILE A 170 3.66 -13.59 -0.88
C ILE A 170 2.34 -13.67 -1.64
N THR A 171 1.70 -14.83 -1.61
CA THR A 171 0.40 -15.07 -2.26
C THR A 171 -0.68 -15.24 -1.19
N SER A 172 -1.86 -14.64 -1.40
CA SER A 172 -3.03 -14.78 -0.54
C SER A 172 -3.61 -16.19 -0.59
N ASP A 173 -4.54 -16.45 0.34
CA ASP A 173 -5.49 -17.54 0.20
C ASP A 173 -6.40 -17.33 -1.02
N LYS A 174 -7.06 -18.42 -1.44
CA LYS A 174 -8.05 -18.35 -2.51
C LYS A 174 -9.25 -17.53 -2.07
N PHE A 175 -9.74 -16.68 -2.95
CA PHE A 175 -10.97 -15.90 -2.75
C PHE A 175 -11.84 -15.96 -4.00
N ARG A 176 -13.14 -15.75 -3.80
CA ARG A 176 -14.13 -15.81 -4.90
C ARG A 176 -14.49 -14.43 -5.38
N VAL A 177 -14.54 -14.27 -6.70
CA VAL A 177 -15.13 -13.12 -7.37
C VAL A 177 -16.50 -13.55 -7.87
N VAL A 178 -17.55 -13.02 -7.26
CA VAL A 178 -18.94 -13.40 -7.53
C VAL A 178 -19.59 -12.43 -8.50
N PRO A 179 -20.46 -12.90 -9.42
CA PRO A 179 -21.25 -12.02 -10.26
C PRO A 179 -22.33 -11.28 -9.43
N PRO A 180 -22.89 -10.16 -9.92
CA PRO A 180 -23.85 -9.35 -9.16
C PRO A 180 -25.06 -10.11 -8.61
N ARG A 181 -25.54 -11.13 -9.31
CA ARG A 181 -26.67 -11.97 -8.89
C ARG A 181 -26.41 -12.80 -7.62
N ASP A 182 -25.14 -13.15 -7.37
CA ASP A 182 -24.74 -14.05 -6.29
C ASP A 182 -24.14 -13.26 -5.10
N TRP A 183 -24.05 -11.94 -5.23
CA TRP A 183 -23.41 -11.06 -4.26
C TRP A 183 -24.35 -10.69 -3.11
N LYS A 184 -23.92 -10.99 -1.88
CA LYS A 184 -24.73 -10.81 -0.67
C LYS A 184 -24.53 -9.46 0.03
N GLY A 185 -23.79 -8.56 -0.60
CA GLY A 185 -23.40 -7.29 0.00
C GLY A 185 -22.02 -7.36 0.66
N MET A 186 -21.51 -6.20 1.06
CA MET A 186 -20.24 -6.12 1.77
C MET A 186 -20.41 -6.51 3.23
N GLN A 187 -19.37 -7.10 3.82
CA GLN A 187 -19.34 -7.38 5.26
C GLN A 187 -19.05 -6.10 6.06
N GLU A 188 -19.31 -6.13 7.37
CA GLU A 188 -18.81 -5.10 8.26
C GLU A 188 -17.27 -5.04 8.23
N SER A 189 -16.70 -3.87 8.51
CA SER A 189 -15.24 -3.73 8.52
C SER A 189 -14.64 -4.59 9.62
N THR A 190 -13.55 -5.30 9.34
CA THR A 190 -12.86 -6.09 10.37
C THR A 190 -12.28 -5.20 11.47
N TYR A 191 -11.93 -5.80 12.61
CA TYR A 191 -11.18 -5.09 13.66
C TYR A 191 -9.93 -4.42 13.11
N LEU A 192 -9.12 -5.12 12.33
CA LEU A 192 -7.87 -4.59 11.77
C LEU A 192 -8.13 -3.40 10.83
N SER A 193 -9.17 -3.48 10.00
CA SER A 193 -9.54 -2.38 9.09
C SER A 193 -9.95 -1.12 9.87
N ARG A 194 -10.69 -1.28 10.97
CA ARG A 194 -11.07 -0.19 11.87
C ARG A 194 -9.85 0.40 12.57
N ALA A 195 -9.04 -0.46 13.20
CA ALA A 195 -7.83 -0.05 13.93
C ALA A 195 -6.83 0.71 13.03
N PHE A 196 -6.66 0.29 11.78
CA PHE A 196 -5.78 1.01 10.84
C PHE A 196 -6.40 2.32 10.34
N SER A 197 -7.72 2.36 10.15
CA SER A 197 -8.41 3.60 9.81
C SER A 197 -8.31 4.63 10.94
N ASP A 198 -8.42 4.21 12.20
CA ASP A 198 -8.27 5.08 13.38
C ASP A 198 -6.85 5.65 13.48
N GLN A 199 -5.87 4.98 12.88
CA GLN A 199 -4.48 5.42 12.76
C GLN A 199 -4.19 6.21 11.48
N GLY A 200 -5.23 6.57 10.70
CA GLY A 200 -5.13 7.45 9.53
C GLY A 200 -5.01 6.74 8.18
N CYS A 201 -5.05 5.41 8.12
CA CYS A 201 -5.14 4.71 6.84
C CYS A 201 -6.48 5.00 6.16
N ARG A 202 -6.43 5.32 4.86
CA ARG A 202 -7.62 5.64 4.07
C ARG A 202 -8.41 4.39 3.68
N LEU A 203 -9.14 3.83 4.65
CA LEU A 203 -10.03 2.68 4.45
C LEU A 203 -11.49 3.09 4.49
N ARG A 204 -12.31 2.46 3.66
CA ARG A 204 -13.77 2.69 3.66
C ARG A 204 -14.41 1.84 4.75
N LEU A 205 -14.67 2.46 5.91
CA LEU A 205 -15.31 1.79 7.03
C LEU A 205 -16.82 1.61 6.84
N ARG A 206 -17.32 0.48 7.33
CA ARG A 206 -18.73 0.11 7.38
C ARG A 206 -19.05 -0.47 8.75
N LYS A 207 -20.14 0.00 9.36
CA LYS A 207 -20.69 -0.54 10.61
C LYS A 207 -21.81 -1.52 10.29
N GLU A 208 -22.06 -2.49 11.17
CA GLU A 208 -23.33 -3.22 11.14
C GLU A 208 -24.50 -2.22 11.12
N PRO A 209 -25.57 -2.47 10.34
CA PRO A 209 -26.82 -1.80 10.59
C PRO A 209 -27.22 -2.20 12.01
N LYS A 210 -27.23 -1.24 12.94
CA LYS A 210 -27.86 -1.44 14.25
C LYS A 210 -29.28 -1.91 13.94
N GLY A 211 -29.57 -3.18 14.15
CA GLY A 211 -30.94 -3.69 14.12
C GLY A 211 -31.75 -2.77 15.02
N GLY A 212 -32.78 -2.15 14.44
CA GLY A 212 -33.76 -1.40 15.23
C GLY A 212 -34.20 -2.31 16.36
N GLY A 213 -33.91 -1.90 17.59
CA GLY A 213 -34.39 -2.60 18.77
C GLY A 213 -35.91 -2.72 18.66
N MET A 214 -36.39 -3.95 18.84
CA MET A 214 -37.71 -4.16 19.41
C MET A 214 -37.72 -3.64 20.84
#